data_AF-A0AAC9RUD3-F1
#
_entry.id   AF-A0AAC9RUD3-F1
#
_cell.length_a   1.000
_cell.length_b   1.000
_cell.length_c   1.000
_cell.angle_alpha   90.00
_cell.angle_beta   90.00
_cell.angle_gamma   90.00
#
_symmetry.space_group_name_H-M   'P 1'
#
loop_
_entity.id
_entity.type
_entity.pdbx_description
1 polymer ?
#
loop_
_entity_poly.entity_id
_entity_poly.type
_entity_poly.pdbx_seq_one_letter_code
_entity_poly.pdbx_strand_id
1 'polypeptide(L)'
;MFKPLLTNAIHLDLSEGEYPFSDDGKSFNKNYFTRIYSNSIQILQDLFQQSKTIDIVLVYYLYGDSFKKTRFKEKFSYFNNDETPNFKEYINDEGIQCYVFSYKNKSLKDLNYKKLARAICNQDFKGLFPTINQKDNYLDIYFMDSERGILYHLYDDRGLWLYFINKQTYISYSKKYSNLLFDVSDEID
;
A
#
# COMPACT_ATOMS: atom_id res chain seq x y z
N MET A 1 16.17 6.53 0.26
CA MET A 1 14.70 6.60 0.40
C MET A 1 14.12 7.33 -0.82
N PHE A 2 13.29 6.69 -1.64
CA PHE A 2 12.52 7.41 -2.67
C PHE A 2 11.45 8.25 -1.93
N LYS A 3 11.81 9.45 -1.51
CA LYS A 3 10.84 10.52 -1.22
C LYS A 3 10.67 11.26 -2.54
N PRO A 4 9.55 11.09 -3.26
CA PRO A 4 9.23 12.02 -4.32
C PRO A 4 9.20 13.43 -3.69
N LEU A 5 9.75 14.43 -4.37
CA LEU A 5 9.48 15.85 -4.10
C LEU A 5 8.02 16.16 -4.49
N LEU A 6 7.07 15.43 -3.90
CA LEU A 6 5.64 15.64 -4.08
C LEU A 6 5.18 16.49 -2.89
N THR A 7 4.97 17.77 -3.17
CA THR A 7 4.57 18.80 -2.20
C THR A 7 3.10 18.75 -1.81
N ASN A 8 2.35 17.73 -2.25
CA ASN A 8 0.96 17.50 -1.88
C ASN A 8 0.79 16.03 -1.46
N ALA A 9 0.99 15.73 -0.18
CA ALA A 9 0.78 14.39 0.35
C ALA A 9 -0.04 14.41 1.65
N ILE A 10 -0.89 13.41 1.82
CA ILE A 10 -1.61 13.14 3.06
C ILE A 10 -1.19 11.80 3.62
N HIS A 11 -0.95 11.78 4.92
CA HIS A 11 -0.76 10.57 5.71
C HIS A 11 -2.03 10.31 6.49
N LEU A 12 -2.59 9.12 6.31
CA LEU A 12 -3.79 8.68 6.98
C LEU A 12 -3.46 7.63 8.05
N ASP A 13 -3.94 7.84 9.28
CA ASP A 13 -4.01 6.81 10.31
C ASP A 13 -5.32 6.03 10.13
N LEU A 14 -5.21 4.71 10.00
CA LEU A 14 -6.34 3.85 9.65
C LEU A 14 -7.18 3.43 10.86
N SER A 15 -6.73 3.72 12.08
CA SER A 15 -7.42 3.35 13.32
C SER A 15 -7.01 4.23 14.51
N GLU A 16 -6.99 5.53 14.29
CA GLU A 16 -6.51 6.56 15.22
C GLU A 16 -6.78 6.22 16.71
N GLY A 17 -5.70 6.15 17.49
CA GLY A 17 -5.73 5.94 18.93
C GLY A 17 -6.03 4.51 19.40
N GLU A 18 -6.26 3.56 18.50
CA GLU A 18 -6.44 2.15 18.85
C GLU A 18 -5.10 1.38 18.83
N TYR A 19 -4.94 0.41 19.72
CA TYR A 19 -3.75 -0.45 19.78
C TYR A 19 -4.02 -1.83 19.16
N PRO A 20 -3.07 -2.44 18.41
CA PRO A 20 -3.27 -3.74 17.75
C PRO A 20 -3.50 -4.92 18.69
N PHE A 21 -3.08 -4.82 19.95
CA PHE A 21 -3.27 -5.86 20.96
C PHE A 21 -4.33 -5.45 21.99
N SER A 22 -5.01 -6.46 22.53
CA SER A 22 -5.89 -6.30 23.69
C SER A 22 -5.08 -6.01 24.96
N ASP A 23 -5.77 -5.71 26.06
CA ASP A 23 -5.15 -5.39 27.36
C ASP A 23 -4.27 -6.52 27.93
N ASP A 24 -4.44 -7.76 27.45
CA ASP A 24 -3.59 -8.90 27.82
C ASP A 24 -2.19 -8.87 27.16
N GLY A 25 -1.96 -7.94 26.23
CA GLY A 25 -0.72 -7.78 25.46
C GLY A 25 -0.40 -8.95 24.53
N LYS A 26 -1.33 -9.90 24.34
CA LYS A 26 -1.09 -11.15 23.60
C LYS A 26 -2.12 -11.38 22.51
N SER A 27 -3.39 -11.12 22.82
CA SER A 27 -4.50 -11.30 21.90
C SER A 27 -4.61 -10.09 20.98
N PHE A 28 -4.98 -10.32 19.72
CA PHE A 28 -5.25 -9.22 18.80
C PHE A 28 -6.53 -8.49 19.18
N ASN A 29 -6.48 -7.16 19.11
CA ASN A 29 -7.63 -6.29 19.23
C ASN A 29 -8.48 -6.42 17.95
N LYS A 30 -9.60 -7.13 18.04
CA LYS A 30 -10.47 -7.38 16.88
C LYS A 30 -11.08 -6.10 16.31
N ASN A 31 -11.32 -5.10 17.14
CA ASN A 31 -11.90 -3.83 16.70
C ASN A 31 -10.89 -3.04 15.86
N TYR A 32 -9.64 -2.96 16.34
CA TYR A 32 -8.51 -2.39 15.62
C TYR A 32 -8.40 -2.98 14.20
N PHE A 33 -8.27 -4.31 14.10
CA PHE A 33 -8.12 -4.97 12.81
C PHE A 33 -9.36 -4.82 11.93
N THR A 34 -10.56 -4.85 12.50
CA THR A 34 -11.79 -4.60 11.73
C THR A 34 -11.80 -3.20 11.13
N ARG A 35 -11.36 -2.19 11.89
CA ARG A 35 -11.31 -0.79 11.47
C ARG A 35 -10.27 -0.57 10.38
N ILE A 36 -9.02 -0.99 10.58
CA ILE A 36 -7.96 -0.80 9.56
C ILE A 36 -8.31 -1.52 8.26
N TYR A 37 -8.90 -2.72 8.32
CA TYR A 37 -9.31 -3.44 7.11
C TYR A 37 -10.43 -2.71 6.41
N SER A 38 -11.40 -2.17 7.15
CA SER A 38 -12.50 -1.40 6.57
C SER A 38 -11.98 -0.14 5.88
N ASN A 39 -11.16 0.65 6.58
CA ASN A 39 -10.65 1.92 6.07
C ASN A 39 -9.72 1.71 4.87
N SER A 40 -8.74 0.80 4.96
CA SER A 40 -7.83 0.49 3.84
C SER A 40 -8.57 0.06 2.58
N ILE A 41 -9.57 -0.83 2.72
CA ILE A 41 -10.38 -1.32 1.60
C ILE A 41 -11.23 -0.19 1.01
N GLN A 42 -11.91 0.58 1.85
CA GLN A 42 -12.80 1.66 1.39
C GLN A 42 -12.01 2.74 0.65
N ILE A 43 -10.86 3.16 1.18
CA ILE A 43 -10.02 4.19 0.53
C ILE A 43 -9.46 3.67 -0.80
N LEU A 44 -8.93 2.45 -0.84
CA LEU A 44 -8.43 1.86 -2.08
C LEU A 44 -9.54 1.76 -3.13
N GLN A 45 -10.73 1.32 -2.73
CA GLN A 45 -11.88 1.22 -3.63
C GLN A 45 -12.32 2.61 -4.11
N ASP A 46 -12.49 3.56 -3.21
CA ASP A 46 -12.93 4.92 -3.51
C ASP A 46 -11.98 5.64 -4.47
N LEU A 47 -10.67 5.48 -4.27
CA LEU A 47 -9.67 6.06 -5.15
C LEU A 47 -9.69 5.40 -6.52
N PHE A 48 -9.71 4.08 -6.62
CA PHE A 48 -9.37 3.39 -7.88
C PHE A 48 -10.54 2.74 -8.62
N GLN A 49 -11.76 2.75 -8.07
CA GLN A 49 -12.91 2.13 -8.74
C GLN A 49 -13.29 2.82 -10.06
N GLN A 50 -13.00 4.13 -10.18
CA GLN A 50 -13.26 4.92 -11.39
C GLN A 50 -12.02 5.10 -12.28
N SER A 51 -10.87 4.56 -11.87
CA SER A 51 -9.66 4.59 -12.70
C SER A 51 -9.90 3.84 -14.01
N LYS A 52 -9.53 4.46 -15.14
CA LYS A 52 -9.45 3.74 -16.41
C LYS A 52 -8.32 2.72 -16.40
N THR A 53 -7.17 3.15 -15.89
CA THR A 53 -5.98 2.32 -15.73
C THR A 53 -5.31 2.58 -14.39
N ILE A 54 -4.66 1.54 -13.87
CA ILE A 54 -3.88 1.51 -12.65
C ILE A 54 -2.57 0.82 -12.97
N ASP A 55 -1.47 1.48 -12.69
CA ASP A 55 -0.15 0.86 -12.68
C ASP A 55 0.15 0.39 -11.26
N ILE A 56 0.66 -0.84 -11.13
CA ILE A 56 0.94 -1.47 -9.84
C ILE A 56 2.43 -1.75 -9.78
N VAL A 57 3.09 -1.25 -8.74
CA VAL A 57 4.53 -1.42 -8.53
C VAL A 57 4.76 -2.13 -7.21
N LEU A 58 5.49 -3.23 -7.27
CA LEU A 58 5.95 -3.98 -6.11
C LEU A 58 7.43 -3.69 -5.93
N VAL A 59 7.85 -3.25 -4.75
CA VAL A 59 9.27 -3.05 -4.40
C VAL A 59 9.63 -4.02 -3.28
N TYR A 60 10.44 -5.01 -3.61
CA TYR A 60 10.90 -6.03 -2.69
C TYR A 60 12.29 -5.68 -2.17
N TYR A 61 12.43 -5.61 -0.85
CA TYR A 61 13.70 -5.35 -0.16
C TYR A 61 14.26 -6.65 0.39
N LEU A 62 15.44 -7.04 -0.10
CA LEU A 62 16.12 -8.26 0.30
C LEU A 62 16.95 -8.02 1.57
N TYR A 63 16.38 -8.38 2.72
CA TYR A 63 17.06 -8.37 4.02
C TYR A 63 17.62 -9.74 4.41
N GLY A 64 17.06 -10.83 3.85
CA GLY A 64 17.55 -12.18 4.07
C GLY A 64 18.51 -12.67 2.98
N ASP A 65 18.95 -13.92 3.09
CA ASP A 65 19.99 -14.49 2.21
C ASP A 65 19.52 -14.79 0.77
N SER A 66 18.20 -14.77 0.51
CA SER A 66 17.68 -15.15 -0.81
C SER A 66 16.33 -14.52 -1.14
N PHE A 67 16.21 -14.11 -2.41
CA PHE A 67 14.94 -13.66 -2.98
C PHE A 67 13.89 -14.77 -2.92
N LYS A 68 12.68 -14.41 -2.48
CA LYS A 68 11.52 -15.30 -2.54
C LYS A 68 10.44 -14.71 -3.42
N LYS A 69 9.91 -15.55 -4.30
CA LYS A 69 8.74 -15.22 -5.13
C LYS A 69 7.61 -14.73 -4.22
N THR A 70 7.20 -13.47 -4.41
CA THR A 70 6.14 -12.80 -3.61
C THR A 70 4.78 -13.47 -3.72
N ARG A 71 4.58 -14.29 -4.77
CA ARG A 71 3.30 -14.91 -5.13
C ARG A 71 2.15 -13.89 -5.27
N PHE A 72 2.49 -12.63 -5.54
CA PHE A 72 1.53 -11.53 -5.60
C PHE A 72 0.43 -11.84 -6.63
N LYS A 73 0.84 -12.18 -7.85
CA LYS A 73 -0.04 -12.49 -8.97
C LYS A 73 -1.00 -13.62 -8.61
N GLU A 74 -0.47 -14.72 -8.05
CA GLU A 74 -1.25 -15.92 -7.72
C GLU A 74 -2.24 -15.69 -6.56
N LYS A 75 -1.92 -14.81 -5.61
CA LYS A 75 -2.73 -14.63 -4.39
C LYS A 75 -3.74 -13.50 -4.48
N PHE A 76 -3.42 -12.46 -5.24
CA PHE A 76 -4.06 -11.14 -5.15
C PHE A 76 -4.48 -10.55 -6.49
N SER A 77 -4.28 -11.26 -7.59
CA SER A 77 -4.66 -10.79 -8.92
C SER A 77 -5.48 -11.83 -9.69
N TYR A 78 -6.12 -11.36 -10.74
CA TYR A 78 -6.77 -12.15 -11.79
C TYR A 78 -6.05 -11.93 -13.14
N PHE A 79 -4.77 -11.58 -13.10
CA PHE A 79 -3.98 -11.33 -14.31
C PHE A 79 -3.84 -12.60 -15.15
N ASN A 80 -3.68 -12.43 -16.46
CA ASN A 80 -3.40 -13.55 -17.36
C ASN A 80 -2.09 -14.24 -16.94
N ASN A 81 -2.06 -15.58 -16.90
CA ASN A 81 -0.90 -16.38 -16.52
C ASN A 81 0.35 -16.07 -17.34
N ASP A 82 0.20 -15.70 -18.61
CA ASP A 82 1.32 -15.38 -19.50
C ASP A 82 1.85 -13.95 -19.31
N GLU A 83 1.14 -13.11 -18.56
CA GLU A 83 1.57 -11.76 -18.30
C GLU A 83 2.82 -11.72 -17.42
N THR A 84 3.88 -11.12 -17.95
CA THR A 84 5.16 -10.95 -17.24
C THR A 84 5.30 -9.48 -16.82
N PRO A 85 5.59 -9.20 -15.54
CA PRO A 85 5.82 -7.82 -15.10
C PRO A 85 7.10 -7.25 -15.72
N ASN A 86 7.16 -5.94 -15.85
CA ASN A 86 8.44 -5.27 -16.03
C ASN A 86 9.28 -5.47 -14.77
N PHE A 87 10.56 -5.79 -14.95
CA PHE A 87 11.49 -6.08 -13.87
C PHE A 87 12.67 -5.11 -13.88
N LYS A 88 13.06 -4.64 -12.69
CA LYS A 88 14.28 -3.87 -12.46
C LYS A 88 14.89 -4.28 -11.12
N GLU A 89 16.21 -4.17 -11.01
CA GLU A 89 16.94 -4.36 -9.76
C GLU A 89 17.87 -3.19 -9.50
N TYR A 90 18.07 -2.86 -8.23
CA TYR A 90 18.99 -1.81 -7.80
C TYR A 90 19.41 -2.03 -6.35
N ILE A 91 20.48 -1.37 -5.91
CA ILE A 91 20.86 -1.28 -4.50
C ILE A 91 20.42 0.10 -4.01
N ASN A 92 19.66 0.16 -2.92
CA ASN A 92 19.20 1.44 -2.37
C ASN A 92 20.33 2.17 -1.60
N ASP A 93 20.05 3.38 -1.12
CA ASP A 93 21.02 4.22 -0.41
C ASP A 93 21.53 3.59 0.91
N GLU A 94 20.82 2.60 1.43
CA GLU A 94 21.17 1.86 2.65
C GLU A 94 21.97 0.58 2.33
N GLY A 95 22.31 0.33 1.07
CA GLY A 95 23.04 -0.86 0.64
C GLY A 95 22.17 -2.12 0.49
N ILE A 96 20.84 -1.97 0.55
CA ILE A 96 19.89 -3.09 0.45
C ILE A 96 19.60 -3.40 -1.02
N GLN A 97 19.70 -4.67 -1.40
CA GLN A 97 19.29 -5.14 -2.72
C GLN A 97 17.77 -5.08 -2.87
N CYS A 98 17.31 -4.39 -3.91
CA CYS A 98 15.90 -4.18 -4.22
C CYS A 98 15.52 -4.81 -5.57
N TYR A 99 14.31 -5.36 -5.63
CA TYR A 99 13.71 -5.87 -6.86
C TYR A 99 12.36 -5.20 -7.09
N VAL A 100 12.17 -4.62 -8.28
CA VAL A 100 10.95 -3.91 -8.67
C VAL A 100 10.22 -4.71 -9.73
N PHE A 101 8.94 -4.97 -9.48
CA PHE A 101 8.03 -5.59 -10.44
C PHE A 101 6.89 -4.63 -10.75
N SER A 102 6.65 -4.33 -12.02
CA SER A 102 5.59 -3.40 -12.42
C SER A 102 4.61 -4.01 -13.41
N TYR A 103 3.33 -3.97 -13.06
CA TYR A 103 2.21 -4.35 -13.92
C TYR A 103 1.50 -3.09 -14.38
N LYS A 104 1.35 -2.91 -15.70
CA LYS A 104 0.76 -1.71 -16.27
C LYS A 104 -0.67 -1.94 -16.74
N ASN A 105 -1.42 -0.85 -16.85
CA ASN A 105 -2.75 -0.83 -17.46
C ASN A 105 -3.72 -1.84 -16.83
N LYS A 106 -3.74 -1.91 -15.50
CA LYS A 106 -4.70 -2.72 -14.73
C LYS A 106 -5.93 -1.93 -14.36
N SER A 107 -6.92 -2.64 -13.86
CA SER A 107 -8.07 -2.08 -13.20
C SER A 107 -8.22 -2.69 -11.82
N LEU A 108 -9.01 -2.05 -10.96
CA LEU A 108 -9.30 -2.60 -9.63
C LEU A 108 -9.98 -3.99 -9.71
N LYS A 109 -10.68 -4.28 -10.82
CA LYS A 109 -11.34 -5.57 -11.08
C LYS A 109 -10.36 -6.69 -11.39
N ASP A 110 -9.14 -6.37 -11.84
CA ASP A 110 -8.08 -7.35 -12.09
C ASP A 110 -7.40 -7.80 -10.79
N LEU A 111 -7.87 -7.32 -9.64
CA LEU A 111 -7.30 -7.57 -8.33
C LEU A 111 -8.32 -8.15 -7.37
N ASN A 112 -7.85 -9.04 -6.51
CA ASN A 112 -8.52 -9.33 -5.25
C ASN A 112 -8.11 -8.27 -4.21
N TYR A 113 -8.47 -7.01 -4.50
CA TYR A 113 -7.97 -5.84 -3.79
C TYR A 113 -8.34 -5.84 -2.29
N LYS A 114 -9.50 -6.42 -1.93
CA LYS A 114 -9.93 -6.57 -0.53
C LYS A 114 -8.99 -7.49 0.24
N LYS A 115 -8.63 -8.63 -0.37
CA LYS A 115 -7.69 -9.58 0.23
C LYS A 115 -6.28 -9.01 0.27
N LEU A 116 -5.89 -8.22 -0.74
CA LEU A 116 -4.59 -7.57 -0.81
C LEU A 116 -4.42 -6.52 0.29
N ALA A 117 -5.38 -5.60 0.45
CA ALA A 117 -5.33 -4.56 1.49
C ALA A 117 -5.18 -5.19 2.89
N ARG A 118 -5.97 -6.23 3.19
CA ARG A 118 -5.81 -6.98 4.45
C ARG A 118 -4.43 -7.62 4.60
N ALA A 119 -3.87 -8.15 3.52
CA ALA A 119 -2.57 -8.81 3.58
C ALA A 119 -1.44 -7.82 3.87
N ILE A 120 -1.55 -6.58 3.36
CA ILE A 120 -0.62 -5.48 3.65
C ILE A 120 -0.73 -5.09 5.13
N CYS A 121 -1.94 -4.82 5.63
CA CYS A 121 -2.15 -4.50 7.06
C CYS A 121 -1.67 -5.61 8.01
N ASN A 122 -1.56 -6.86 7.55
CA ASN A 122 -1.12 -7.99 8.35
C ASN A 122 0.40 -8.21 8.35
N GLN A 123 1.18 -7.42 7.60
CA GLN A 123 2.58 -7.71 7.33
C GLN A 123 3.44 -7.88 8.59
N ASP A 124 3.12 -7.15 9.66
CA ASP A 124 3.87 -7.16 10.92
C ASP A 124 3.32 -8.14 11.98
N PHE A 125 2.20 -8.80 11.69
CA PHE A 125 1.47 -9.62 12.67
C PHE A 125 1.48 -11.10 12.34
N LYS A 126 2.33 -11.85 13.06
CA LYS A 126 2.33 -13.32 12.97
C LYS A 126 1.00 -13.89 13.45
N GLY A 127 0.40 -14.78 12.64
CA GLY A 127 -0.86 -15.45 12.95
C GLY A 127 -2.10 -14.83 12.32
N LEU A 128 -1.97 -13.65 11.69
CA LEU A 128 -3.04 -13.07 10.88
C LEU A 128 -3.00 -13.54 9.43
N PHE A 129 -4.17 -13.59 8.82
CA PHE A 129 -4.36 -13.98 7.42
C PHE A 129 -5.34 -13.03 6.75
N PRO A 130 -5.18 -12.73 5.44
CA PRO A 130 -4.16 -13.24 4.50
C PRO A 130 -2.75 -12.66 4.74
N THR A 131 -1.72 -13.24 4.11
CA THR A 131 -0.31 -12.82 4.24
C THR A 131 0.35 -12.58 2.88
N ILE A 132 1.30 -11.63 2.83
CA ILE A 132 2.12 -11.32 1.64
C ILE A 132 3.21 -12.37 1.35
N ASN A 133 3.56 -13.25 2.29
CA ASN A 133 4.66 -14.23 2.20
C ASN A 133 6.07 -13.63 2.09
N GLN A 134 6.36 -12.56 2.83
CA GLN A 134 7.66 -11.87 2.76
C GLN A 134 8.76 -12.48 3.66
N LYS A 135 8.41 -13.28 4.68
CA LYS A 135 9.34 -13.78 5.72
C LYS A 135 10.14 -12.62 6.34
N ASP A 136 11.46 -12.68 6.29
CA ASP A 136 12.38 -11.68 6.83
C ASP A 136 12.62 -10.52 5.85
N ASN A 137 12.03 -10.59 4.65
CA ASN A 137 12.09 -9.53 3.64
C ASN A 137 10.88 -8.62 3.76
N TYR A 138 10.91 -7.50 3.05
CA TYR A 138 9.82 -6.53 3.03
C TYR A 138 9.32 -6.28 1.62
N LEU A 139 8.02 -6.03 1.47
CA LEU A 139 7.38 -5.74 0.18
C LEU A 139 6.52 -4.50 0.29
N ASP A 140 6.93 -3.43 -0.39
CA ASP A 140 6.07 -2.29 -0.66
C ASP A 140 5.21 -2.53 -1.90
N ILE A 141 3.98 -2.02 -1.85
CA ILE A 141 3.02 -2.09 -2.95
C ILE A 141 2.45 -0.71 -3.19
N TYR A 142 2.67 -0.21 -4.40
CA TYR A 142 2.17 1.07 -4.87
C TYR A 142 1.10 0.87 -5.93
N PHE A 143 0.07 1.73 -5.87
CA PHE A 143 -0.92 1.87 -6.93
C PHE A 143 -0.85 3.28 -7.48
N MET A 144 -0.80 3.41 -8.80
CA MET A 144 -0.66 4.68 -9.48
C MET A 144 -1.77 4.85 -10.51
N ASP A 145 -2.47 5.96 -10.42
CA ASP A 145 -3.35 6.47 -11.47
C ASP A 145 -2.67 7.68 -12.11
N SER A 146 -1.98 7.45 -13.22
CA SER A 146 -1.23 8.50 -13.92
C SER A 146 -2.14 9.54 -14.58
N GLU A 147 -3.38 9.20 -14.93
CA GLU A 147 -4.33 10.13 -15.56
C GLU A 147 -4.80 11.17 -14.54
N ARG A 148 -5.06 10.74 -13.29
CA ARG A 148 -5.48 11.63 -12.19
C ARG A 148 -4.32 12.13 -11.34
N GLY A 149 -3.10 11.62 -11.56
CA GLY A 149 -1.89 12.00 -10.83
C GLY A 149 -1.94 11.61 -9.36
N ILE A 150 -2.40 10.39 -9.07
CA ILE A 150 -2.54 9.84 -7.70
C ILE A 150 -1.56 8.68 -7.52
N LEU A 151 -0.79 8.72 -6.43
CA LEU A 151 0.03 7.61 -5.95
C LEU A 151 -0.47 7.19 -4.56
N TYR A 152 -0.72 5.90 -4.40
CA TYR A 152 -1.19 5.28 -3.17
C TYR A 152 -0.13 4.32 -2.64
N HIS A 153 0.17 4.39 -1.34
CA HIS A 153 1.09 3.48 -0.65
C HIS A 153 0.57 3.11 0.75
N LEU A 154 -0.06 1.94 0.84
CA LEU A 154 -0.36 1.28 2.10
C LEU A 154 0.85 0.45 2.49
N TYR A 155 1.47 0.71 3.63
CA TYR A 155 2.73 0.07 4.02
C TYR A 155 2.60 -0.92 5.20
N ASP A 156 1.57 -0.79 6.04
CA ASP A 156 1.18 -1.77 7.07
C ASP A 156 -0.20 -1.39 7.68
N ASP A 157 -0.44 -1.75 8.95
CA ASP A 157 -1.62 -1.40 9.74
C ASP A 157 -1.65 0.06 10.20
N ARG A 158 -0.48 0.69 10.32
CA ARG A 158 -0.30 2.01 10.95
C ARG A 158 -0.76 3.13 10.05
N GLY A 159 -0.66 2.99 8.73
CA GLY A 159 -1.09 4.08 7.87
C GLY A 159 -0.94 3.90 6.37
N LEU A 160 -1.40 4.93 5.69
CA LEU A 160 -1.50 5.02 4.24
C LEU A 160 -1.02 6.41 3.80
N TRP A 161 -0.07 6.44 2.87
CA TRP A 161 0.30 7.66 2.17
C TRP A 161 -0.45 7.80 0.84
N LEU A 162 -0.99 8.99 0.59
CA LEU A 162 -1.55 9.39 -0.69
C LEU A 162 -0.80 10.63 -1.18
N TYR A 163 -0.28 10.56 -2.40
CA TYR A 163 0.42 11.67 -3.04
C TYR A 163 -0.34 12.13 -4.28
N PHE A 164 -0.35 13.44 -4.51
CA PHE A 164 -1.08 14.06 -5.59
C PHE A 164 -0.20 15.01 -6.40
N ILE A 165 -0.29 14.90 -7.72
CA ILE A 165 0.31 15.89 -8.63
C ILE A 165 -0.55 17.16 -8.65
N ASN A 166 -1.88 17.00 -8.57
CA ASN A 166 -2.82 18.12 -8.66
C ASN A 166 -3.24 18.62 -7.26
N LYS A 167 -2.95 19.89 -6.97
CA LYS A 167 -3.28 20.56 -5.70
C LYS A 167 -4.78 20.57 -5.39
N GLN A 168 -5.65 20.73 -6.38
CA GLN A 168 -7.10 20.72 -6.16
C GLN A 168 -7.61 19.32 -5.77
N THR A 169 -7.05 18.28 -6.38
CA THR A 169 -7.30 16.88 -6.01
C THR A 169 -6.84 16.63 -4.58
N TYR A 170 -5.63 17.08 -4.24
CA TYR A 170 -5.11 17.02 -2.87
C TYR A 170 -6.03 17.69 -1.85
N ILE A 171 -6.44 18.95 -2.06
CA ILE A 171 -7.35 19.66 -1.15
C ILE A 171 -8.66 18.89 -0.98
N SER A 172 -9.20 18.37 -2.09
CA SER A 172 -10.47 17.63 -2.08
C SER A 172 -10.37 16.34 -1.27
N TYR A 173 -9.30 15.55 -1.44
CA TYR A 173 -9.10 14.31 -0.69
C TYR A 173 -8.67 14.54 0.76
N SER A 174 -7.88 15.59 1.03
CA SER A 174 -7.55 16.00 2.40
C SER A 174 -8.81 16.32 3.19
N LYS A 175 -9.74 17.08 2.60
CA LYS A 175 -11.04 17.36 3.22
C LYS A 175 -11.91 16.13 3.34
N LYS A 176 -11.90 15.24 2.34
CA LYS A 176 -12.70 14.00 2.34
C LYS A 176 -12.28 13.04 3.44
N TYR A 177 -10.97 12.90 3.69
CA TYR A 177 -10.40 11.99 4.68
C TYR A 177 -9.99 12.70 5.97
N SER A 178 -10.56 13.87 6.27
CA SER A 178 -10.16 14.70 7.41
C SER A 178 -10.18 13.97 8.76
N ASN A 179 -11.09 13.00 8.92
CA ASN A 179 -11.24 12.20 10.14
C ASN A 179 -10.18 11.11 10.31
N LEU A 180 -9.32 10.91 9.31
CA LEU A 180 -8.22 9.94 9.33
C LEU A 180 -6.86 10.64 9.14
N LEU A 181 -6.84 11.98 8.99
CA LEU A 181 -5.60 12.71 8.76
C LEU A 181 -4.69 12.61 9.98
N PHE A 182 -3.50 12.07 9.77
CA PHE A 182 -2.43 12.04 10.76
C PHE A 182 -1.40 13.15 10.52
N ASP A 183 -0.98 13.28 9.26
CA ASP A 183 0.01 14.28 8.85
C ASP A 183 -0.27 14.76 7.41
N VAL A 184 0.20 15.96 7.08
CA VAL A 184 0.14 16.53 5.73
C VAL A 184 1.49 17.13 5.39
N SER A 185 2.00 16.83 4.19
CA SER A 185 3.15 17.55 3.66
C SER A 185 2.67 18.54 2.61
N ASP A 186 2.54 19.80 3.02
CA ASP A 186 2.41 20.97 2.15
C ASP A 186 3.66 21.82 2.34
N GLU A 187 4.52 21.93 1.32
CA GLU A 187 5.38 23.10 1.24
C GLU A 187 4.51 24.25 0.71
N ILE A 188 4.09 25.12 1.63
CA ILE A 188 3.47 26.39 1.30
C ILE A 188 4.60 27.29 0.79
N ASP A 189 4.71 27.43 -0.53
CA ASP A 189 5.35 28.60 -1.16
C ASP A 189 4.57 29.88 -0.80
#